data_AF-A0A975MQC4-F1
#
_entry.id   AF-A0A975MQC4-F1
#
_cell.length_a   1.000
_cell.length_b   1.000
_cell.length_c   1.000
_cell.angle_alpha   90.00
_cell.angle_beta   90.00
_cell.angle_gamma   90.00
#
_symmetry.space_group_name_H-M   'P 1'
#
loop_
_entity.id
_entity.type
_entity.pdbx_description
1 polymer ?
#
loop_
_entity_poly.entity_id
_entity_poly.type
_entity_poly.pdbx_seq_one_letter_code
_entity_poly.pdbx_strand_id
1 'polypeptide(L)'
;MMQTKLSVLLLVITCCFSSISLAASPSGSCPVDHRHMGHGVSNDDPADADNGQTAIKQLAETRCAACHGQQGISIADDIPNLAGQQPLYLCAALEAYRRQLRHAAPMNELAAGLSDVDIINLSEYYAHLHH
;
A
#
# COMPACT_ATOMS: atom_id res chain seq x y z
N MET A 1 29.19 -48.26 -27.59
CA MET A 1 28.73 -47.79 -26.26
C MET A 1 29.00 -46.28 -26.11
N MET A 2 28.38 -45.41 -26.91
CA MET A 2 28.73 -43.97 -26.89
C MET A 2 27.54 -43.03 -27.23
N GLN A 3 26.34 -43.32 -26.74
CA GLN A 3 25.11 -42.58 -27.09
C GLN A 3 24.25 -42.17 -25.87
N THR A 4 24.84 -41.80 -24.72
CA THR A 4 24.07 -41.44 -23.50
C THR A 4 24.38 -40.07 -22.90
N LYS A 5 25.23 -39.24 -23.53
CA LYS A 5 25.66 -37.96 -22.93
C LYS A 5 24.97 -36.70 -23.45
N LEU A 6 24.10 -36.80 -24.46
CA LEU A 6 23.48 -35.61 -25.09
C LEU A 6 22.11 -35.20 -24.50
N SER A 7 21.43 -36.09 -23.75
CA SER A 7 20.08 -35.81 -23.23
C SER A 7 20.03 -35.14 -21.84
N VAL A 8 21.14 -35.04 -21.12
CA VAL A 8 21.16 -34.45 -19.76
C VAL A 8 21.37 -32.93 -19.79
N LEU A 9 21.94 -32.39 -20.88
CA LEU A 9 22.23 -30.96 -20.98
C LEU A 9 21.00 -30.10 -21.30
N LEU A 10 19.93 -30.70 -21.86
CA LEU A 10 18.72 -29.96 -22.26
C LEU A 10 17.73 -29.74 -21.09
N LEU A 11 17.87 -30.48 -19.98
CA LEU A 11 16.91 -30.43 -18.86
C LEU A 11 17.17 -29.29 -17.86
N VAL A 12 18.36 -28.69 -17.87
CA VAL A 12 18.73 -27.63 -16.89
C VAL A 12 18.33 -26.24 -17.38
N ILE A 13 18.12 -26.05 -18.69
CA ILE A 13 17.87 -24.73 -19.30
C ILE A 13 16.40 -24.29 -19.14
N THR A 14 15.46 -25.22 -18.95
CA THR A 14 14.03 -24.89 -18.84
C THR A 14 13.57 -24.52 -17.43
N CYS A 15 14.40 -24.69 -16.39
CA CYS A 15 14.02 -24.40 -15.01
C CYS A 15 14.22 -22.91 -14.62
N CYS A 16 14.88 -22.10 -15.46
CA CYS A 16 15.19 -20.70 -15.15
C CYS A 16 14.22 -19.68 -15.79
N PHE A 17 13.23 -20.11 -16.58
CA PHE A 17 12.29 -19.22 -17.26
C PHE A 17 10.89 -19.16 -16.64
N SER A 18 10.66 -19.84 -15.51
CA SER A 18 9.41 -19.72 -14.78
C SER A 18 9.44 -18.47 -13.90
N SER A 19 9.07 -17.35 -14.50
CA SER A 19 8.35 -16.26 -13.84
C SER A 19 9.19 -15.32 -12.96
N ILE A 20 10.15 -14.63 -13.56
CA ILE A 20 10.54 -13.30 -13.07
C ILE A 20 9.39 -12.34 -13.39
N SER A 21 8.40 -12.25 -12.49
CA SER A 21 7.45 -11.13 -12.48
C SER A 21 8.15 -9.93 -11.88
N LEU A 22 8.86 -9.17 -12.71
CA LEU A 22 9.38 -7.85 -12.34
C LEU A 22 8.30 -6.80 -12.63
N ALA A 23 7.27 -6.73 -11.77
CA ALA A 23 6.39 -5.57 -11.70
C ALA A 23 7.10 -4.48 -10.91
N ALA A 24 8.10 -3.83 -11.54
CA ALA A 24 8.67 -2.59 -11.03
C ALA A 24 7.73 -1.45 -11.40
N SER A 25 6.76 -1.17 -10.52
CA SER A 25 5.90 0.01 -10.62
C SER A 25 6.75 1.29 -10.49
N PRO A 26 6.46 2.34 -11.27
CA PRO A 26 7.24 3.58 -11.27
C PRO A 26 7.21 4.28 -9.91
N SER A 27 8.28 5.00 -9.61
CA SER A 27 8.73 5.53 -8.32
C SER A 27 7.90 6.66 -7.68
N GLY A 28 6.57 6.55 -7.74
CA GLY A 28 5.59 7.34 -7.01
C GLY A 28 4.30 6.54 -6.95
N SER A 29 4.09 5.88 -5.83
CA SER A 29 2.95 4.99 -5.60
C SER A 29 1.62 5.75 -5.49
N CYS A 30 1.65 7.05 -5.16
CA CYS A 30 0.47 7.90 -5.15
C CYS A 30 0.06 8.34 -6.56
N PRO A 31 -1.18 8.04 -7.00
CA PRO A 31 -1.76 8.63 -8.20
C PRO A 31 -1.61 10.16 -8.21
N VAL A 32 -1.16 10.70 -9.34
CA VAL A 32 -1.05 12.17 -9.54
C VAL A 32 -2.38 12.80 -9.97
N ASP A 33 -3.41 11.99 -10.20
CA ASP A 33 -4.76 12.46 -10.46
C ASP A 33 -5.75 11.90 -9.41
N HIS A 34 -6.78 12.68 -9.14
CA HIS A 34 -7.89 12.34 -8.25
C HIS A 34 -8.90 11.38 -8.89
N ARG A 35 -8.67 10.96 -10.15
CA ARG A 35 -9.56 10.04 -10.88
C ARG A 35 -9.14 8.57 -10.71
N HIS A 36 -7.92 8.31 -10.23
CA HIS A 36 -7.38 6.97 -9.99
C HIS A 36 -7.11 6.65 -8.52
N MET A 37 -7.48 7.55 -7.59
CA MET A 37 -7.50 7.29 -6.14
C MET A 37 -8.74 6.48 -5.75
N GLY A 38 -8.97 5.33 -6.36
CA GLY A 38 -10.09 4.47 -5.98
C GLY A 38 -10.16 3.08 -6.60
N HIS A 39 -9.14 2.64 -7.33
CA HIS A 39 -9.15 1.33 -8.02
C HIS A 39 -7.84 0.55 -7.83
N GLY A 40 -7.08 0.82 -6.76
CA GLY A 40 -5.86 0.07 -6.41
C GLY A 40 -6.11 -1.38 -5.99
N VAL A 41 -7.38 -1.79 -5.97
CA VAL A 41 -7.84 -3.14 -5.78
C VAL A 41 -8.60 -3.50 -7.06
N SER A 42 -8.00 -4.30 -7.93
CA SER A 42 -8.65 -4.80 -9.13
C SER A 42 -9.70 -5.83 -8.72
N ASN A 43 -10.88 -5.34 -8.33
CA ASN A 43 -12.05 -6.13 -7.99
C ASN A 43 -13.12 -5.86 -9.04
N ASP A 44 -13.12 -6.69 -10.07
CA ASP A 44 -14.28 -6.83 -10.95
C ASP A 44 -15.36 -7.73 -10.30
N ASP A 45 -15.08 -8.30 -9.11
CA ASP A 45 -16.00 -9.12 -8.33
C ASP A 45 -16.41 -8.42 -7.00
N PRO A 46 -17.70 -8.39 -6.65
CA PRO A 46 -18.20 -7.65 -5.48
C PRO A 46 -17.91 -8.32 -4.12
N ALA A 47 -17.44 -9.57 -4.08
CA ALA A 47 -17.16 -10.31 -2.85
C ALA A 47 -15.77 -10.00 -2.25
N ASP A 48 -14.87 -9.51 -3.08
CA ASP A 48 -13.47 -9.18 -2.82
C ASP A 48 -13.33 -7.70 -2.41
N ALA A 49 -14.27 -6.85 -2.83
CA ALA A 49 -14.34 -5.45 -2.41
C ALA A 49 -14.61 -5.32 -0.90
N ASP A 50 -15.47 -6.17 -0.35
CA ASP A 50 -15.79 -6.19 1.08
C ASP A 50 -14.60 -6.67 1.94
N ASN A 51 -13.87 -7.69 1.46
CA ASN A 51 -12.70 -8.21 2.15
C ASN A 51 -11.54 -7.20 2.16
N GLY A 52 -11.30 -6.51 1.04
CA GLY A 52 -10.28 -5.45 0.95
C GLY A 52 -10.61 -4.26 1.85
N GLN A 53 -11.87 -3.81 1.85
CA GLN A 53 -12.32 -2.71 2.70
C GLN A 53 -12.23 -3.06 4.20
N THR A 54 -12.57 -4.30 4.56
CA THR A 54 -12.47 -4.79 5.94
C THR A 54 -11.02 -4.85 6.42
N ALA A 55 -10.09 -5.30 5.57
CA ALA A 55 -8.67 -5.35 5.89
C ALA A 55 -8.07 -3.95 6.12
N ILE A 56 -8.43 -2.97 5.28
CA ILE A 56 -7.95 -1.59 5.42
C ILE A 56 -8.54 -0.92 6.66
N LYS A 57 -9.81 -1.13 6.95
CA LYS A 57 -10.42 -0.66 8.20
C LYS A 57 -9.69 -1.23 9.42
N GLN A 58 -9.39 -2.53 9.42
CA GLN A 58 -8.62 -3.15 10.50
C GLN A 58 -7.21 -2.59 10.62
N LEU A 59 -6.53 -2.33 9.49
CA LEU A 59 -5.21 -1.68 9.47
C LEU A 59 -5.28 -0.28 10.09
N ALA A 60 -6.25 0.54 9.68
CA ALA A 60 -6.48 1.88 10.22
C ALA A 60 -6.72 1.86 11.74
N GLU A 61 -7.59 0.97 12.22
CA GLU A 61 -7.90 0.83 13.65
C GLU A 61 -6.71 0.37 14.49
N THR A 62 -5.90 -0.57 13.96
CA THR A 62 -4.80 -1.18 14.72
C THR A 62 -3.49 -0.39 14.67
N ARG A 63 -3.27 0.41 13.63
CA ARG A 63 -1.99 1.14 13.43
C ARG A 63 -2.10 2.65 13.58
N CYS A 64 -3.26 3.24 13.30
CA CYS A 64 -3.39 4.69 13.16
C CYS A 64 -4.27 5.30 14.26
N ALA A 65 -5.37 4.62 14.61
CA ALA A 65 -6.39 5.16 15.52
C ALA A 65 -5.90 5.42 16.95
N ALA A 66 -4.84 4.75 17.40
CA ALA A 66 -4.26 4.97 18.73
C ALA A 66 -3.74 6.41 18.92
N CYS A 67 -3.30 7.07 17.84
CA CYS A 67 -2.79 8.44 17.87
C CYS A 67 -3.77 9.42 17.21
N HIS A 68 -4.33 9.03 16.07
CA HIS A 68 -5.18 9.91 15.25
C HIS A 68 -6.67 9.80 15.58
N GLY A 69 -7.05 8.99 16.58
CA GLY A 69 -8.43 8.74 16.97
C GLY A 69 -9.15 7.73 16.08
N GLN A 70 -10.20 7.09 16.65
CA GLN A 70 -10.98 6.05 15.96
C GLN A 70 -11.66 6.53 14.68
N GLN A 71 -12.05 7.80 14.66
CA GLN A 71 -12.67 8.44 13.49
C GLN A 71 -11.67 9.27 12.68
N GLY A 72 -10.36 9.16 12.95
CA GLY A 72 -9.35 10.06 12.37
C GLY A 72 -9.42 11.49 12.91
N ILE A 73 -10.05 11.68 14.07
CA ILE A 73 -10.10 12.95 14.81
C ILE A 73 -9.31 12.73 16.11
N SER A 74 -8.15 13.38 16.21
CA SER A 74 -7.30 13.27 17.39
C SER A 74 -7.86 14.09 18.55
N ILE A 75 -7.54 13.65 19.77
CA ILE A 75 -7.81 14.36 21.02
C ILE A 75 -6.58 15.11 21.53
N ALA A 76 -5.43 14.95 20.89
CA ALA A 76 -4.17 15.60 21.25
C ALA A 76 -3.86 16.73 20.26
N ASP A 77 -3.49 17.90 20.76
CA ASP A 77 -3.29 19.10 19.93
C ASP A 77 -2.12 18.97 18.95
N ASP A 78 -1.13 18.14 19.27
CA ASP A 78 0.08 17.93 18.47
C ASP A 78 -0.05 16.77 17.46
N ILE A 79 -1.15 16.03 17.50
CA ILE A 79 -1.43 14.94 16.57
C ILE A 79 -2.52 15.39 15.58
N PRO A 80 -2.22 15.45 14.27
CA PRO A 80 -3.17 15.99 13.29
C PRO A 80 -4.35 15.06 13.05
N ASN A 81 -5.50 15.65 12.69
CA ASN A 81 -6.65 14.91 12.18
C ASN A 81 -6.39 14.36 10.78
N LEU A 82 -6.87 13.14 10.53
CA LEU A 82 -6.82 12.47 9.23
C LEU A 82 -8.18 12.51 8.52
N ALA A 83 -9.28 12.56 9.29
CA ALA A 83 -10.64 12.55 8.77
C ALA A 83 -10.89 13.70 7.78
N GLY A 84 -11.40 13.38 6.60
CA GLY A 84 -11.83 14.35 5.59
C GLY A 84 -10.67 15.08 4.91
N GLN A 85 -9.43 14.65 5.15
CA GLN A 85 -8.27 15.22 4.48
C GLN A 85 -8.23 14.76 3.01
N GLN A 86 -7.61 15.57 2.14
CA GLN A 86 -7.50 15.21 0.73
C GLN A 86 -6.67 13.91 0.57
N PRO A 87 -7.15 12.93 -0.22
CA PRO A 87 -6.48 11.64 -0.36
C PRO A 87 -5.08 11.78 -0.98
N LEU A 88 -4.92 12.69 -1.95
CA LEU A 88 -3.62 13.01 -2.54
C LEU A 88 -2.62 13.51 -1.48
N TYR A 89 -3.09 14.33 -0.54
CA TYR A 89 -2.25 14.88 0.52
C TYR A 89 -1.84 13.78 1.51
N LEU A 90 -2.77 12.96 1.96
CA LEU A 90 -2.49 11.85 2.87
C LEU A 90 -1.49 10.87 2.25
N CYS A 91 -1.70 10.53 0.98
CA CYS A 91 -0.85 9.61 0.25
C CYS A 91 0.58 10.17 0.15
N ALA A 92 0.72 11.41 -0.33
CA ALA A 92 2.01 12.08 -0.43
C ALA A 92 2.72 12.21 0.92
N ALA A 93 1.97 12.48 2.00
CA ALA A 93 2.53 12.57 3.35
C ALA A 93 3.05 11.22 3.84
N LEU A 94 2.29 10.14 3.68
CA LEU A 94 2.69 8.79 4.06
C LEU A 94 3.92 8.32 3.27
N GLU A 95 3.97 8.59 1.96
CA GLU A 95 5.16 8.34 1.15
C GLU A 95 6.37 9.14 1.63
N ALA A 96 6.19 10.42 1.94
CA ALA A 96 7.27 11.27 2.43
C ALA A 96 7.81 10.76 3.78
N TYR A 97 6.95 10.26 4.67
CA TYR A 97 7.38 9.62 5.91
C TYR A 97 8.11 8.30 5.64
N ARG A 98 7.56 7.42 4.79
CA ARG A 98 8.21 6.15 4.42
C ARG A 98 9.61 6.37 3.84
N ARG A 99 9.76 7.39 2.99
CA ARG A 99 11.02 7.76 2.32
C ARG A 99 11.94 8.65 3.17
N GLN A 100 11.57 8.96 4.40
CA GLN A 100 12.33 9.87 5.29
C GLN A 100 12.55 11.27 4.70
N LEU A 101 11.65 11.74 3.82
CA LEU A 101 11.63 13.11 3.29
C LEU A 101 10.85 14.07 4.20
N ARG A 102 9.96 13.51 5.01
CA ARG A 102 9.26 14.19 6.11
C ARG A 102 9.64 13.49 7.41
N HIS A 103 9.92 14.26 8.46
CA HIS A 103 10.43 13.72 9.72
C HIS A 103 9.43 13.86 10.85
N ALA A 104 9.00 12.71 11.37
CA ALA A 104 8.35 12.50 12.64
C ALA A 104 8.57 11.03 13.01
N ALA A 105 9.48 10.76 13.95
CA ALA A 105 9.92 9.40 14.30
C ALA A 105 8.80 8.34 14.34
N PRO A 106 7.66 8.55 15.04
CA PRO A 106 6.58 7.56 15.06
C PRO A 106 5.94 7.32 13.69
N MET A 107 5.74 8.37 12.89
CA MET A 107 5.17 8.24 11.55
C MET A 107 6.15 7.65 10.55
N ASN A 108 7.44 7.93 10.68
CA ASN A 108 8.49 7.32 9.88
C ASN A 108 8.56 5.80 10.13
N GLU A 109 8.50 5.37 11.38
CA GLU A 109 8.50 3.95 11.76
C GLU A 109 7.23 3.23 11.26
N LEU A 110 6.06 3.83 11.47
CA LEU A 110 4.80 3.26 10.97
C LEU A 110 4.79 3.15 9.44
N ALA A 111 5.15 4.23 8.74
CA ALA A 111 5.09 4.27 7.28
C ALA A 111 6.11 3.34 6.61
N ALA A 112 7.20 2.97 7.30
CA ALA A 112 8.18 2.01 6.79
C ALA A 112 7.58 0.61 6.56
N GLY A 113 6.54 0.24 7.31
CA GLY A 113 5.86 -1.05 7.19
C GLY A 113 4.69 -1.08 6.21
N LEU A 114 4.32 0.05 5.60
CA LEU A 114 3.18 0.13 4.69
C LEU A 114 3.59 -0.21 3.25
N SER A 115 2.77 -1.00 2.58
CA SER A 115 2.87 -1.19 1.14
C SER A 115 2.32 0.03 0.39
N ASP A 116 2.64 0.12 -0.91
CA ASP A 116 2.09 1.16 -1.78
C ASP A 116 0.55 1.12 -1.81
N VAL A 117 -0.03 -0.09 -1.84
CA VAL A 117 -1.48 -0.31 -1.80
C VAL A 117 -2.08 0.13 -0.46
N ASP A 118 -1.42 -0.16 0.66
CA ASP A 118 -1.89 0.31 1.98
C ASP A 118 -1.91 1.83 2.05
N ILE A 119 -0.87 2.49 1.53
CA ILE A 119 -0.77 3.96 1.53
C ILE A 119 -1.93 4.58 0.75
N ILE A 120 -2.23 4.06 -0.44
CA ILE A 120 -3.34 4.55 -1.27
C ILE A 120 -4.67 4.31 -0.54
N ASN A 121 -4.93 3.08 -0.11
CA ASN A 121 -6.21 2.71 0.48
C ASN A 121 -6.47 3.38 1.84
N LEU A 122 -5.44 3.56 2.68
CA LEU A 122 -5.56 4.32 3.93
C LEU A 122 -5.88 5.78 3.66
N SER A 123 -5.29 6.36 2.62
CA SER A 123 -5.53 7.75 2.22
C SER A 123 -6.97 7.95 1.77
N GLU A 124 -7.51 7.03 0.98
CA GLU A 124 -8.91 7.03 0.57
C GLU A 124 -9.86 6.78 1.75
N TYR A 125 -9.53 5.80 2.61
CA TYR A 125 -10.31 5.46 3.79
C TYR A 125 -10.53 6.69 4.68
N TYR A 126 -9.45 7.40 5.05
CA TYR A 126 -9.54 8.57 5.91
C TYR A 126 -10.17 9.79 5.21
N ALA A 127 -10.01 9.93 3.89
CA ALA A 127 -10.66 10.99 3.13
C ALA A 127 -12.20 10.87 3.14
N HIS A 128 -12.74 9.64 3.16
CA HIS A 128 -14.18 9.38 3.25
C HIS A 128 -14.75 9.45 4.67
N LEU A 129 -13.90 9.55 5.70
CA LEU A 129 -14.38 9.83 7.05
C LEU A 129 -14.75 11.32 7.16
N HIS A 130 -16.04 11.61 7.15
CA HIS A 130 -16.55 12.95 7.40
C HIS A 130 -16.92 13.10 8.89
N HIS A 131 -16.71 14.32 9.40
CA HIS A 131 -17.13 14.76 10.73
C HIS A 131 -18.57 15.28 10.69
#